data_AF-A0A257N1Z2-F1
#
_entry.id   AF-A0A257N1Z2-F1
#
_cell.length_a   1.000
_cell.length_b   1.000
_cell.length_c   1.000
_cell.angle_alpha   90.00
_cell.angle_beta   90.00
_cell.angle_gamma   90.00
#
_symmetry.space_group_name_H-M   'P 1'
#
loop_
_entity.id
_entity.type
_entity.pdbx_description
1 polymer ?
#
loop_
_entity_poly.entity_id
_entity_poly.type
_entity_poly.pdbx_seq_one_letter_code
_entity_poly.pdbx_strand_id
1 'polypeptide(L)'
;MLNYKKMLIVLALSLPSVVNADEFTKADLAQWDSEFQTVVKQGRAAFTDPALGSNGVVCAQCHPNAANTHPETYPKFQKQIGKVISLWEMVNWCLRNPLEGQPLAADDPKMTALVAYITSERKGVKLEAGKH
;
A
#
# COMPACT_ATOMS: atom_id res chain seq x y z
N MET A 1 67.27 -38.51 1.99
CA MET A 1 66.67 -37.41 1.22
C MET A 1 65.28 -37.84 0.76
N LEU A 2 64.22 -37.32 1.37
CA LEU A 2 63.01 -36.83 0.68
C LEU A 2 62.15 -36.10 1.72
N ASN A 3 62.01 -34.80 1.52
CA ASN A 3 61.47 -33.84 2.47
C ASN A 3 60.13 -33.36 1.92
N TYR A 4 59.01 -33.96 2.38
CA TYR A 4 57.67 -33.54 1.94
C TYR A 4 57.05 -32.68 3.03
N LYS A 5 57.05 -31.37 2.77
CA LYS A 5 56.46 -30.31 3.59
C LYS A 5 55.03 -30.68 3.98
N LYS A 6 54.73 -30.59 5.28
CA LYS A 6 53.37 -30.57 5.84
C LYS A 6 52.59 -29.42 5.21
N MET A 7 51.75 -29.73 4.23
CA MET A 7 50.79 -28.77 3.67
C MET A 7 49.55 -28.79 4.57
N LEU A 8 49.54 -27.89 5.56
CA LEU A 8 48.36 -27.60 6.37
C LEU A 8 47.32 -26.92 5.46
N ILE A 9 46.34 -27.69 5.00
CA ILE A 9 45.13 -27.16 4.38
C ILE A 9 44.30 -26.54 5.50
N VAL A 10 44.34 -25.22 5.62
CA VAL A 10 43.38 -24.47 6.45
C VAL A 10 42.07 -24.44 5.67
N LEU A 11 41.16 -25.35 6.02
CA LEU A 11 39.78 -25.32 5.54
C LEU A 11 39.09 -24.14 6.23
N ALA A 12 39.10 -22.97 5.60
CA ALA A 12 38.32 -21.84 6.06
C ALA A 12 36.83 -22.19 5.88
N LEU A 13 36.19 -22.69 6.95
CA LEU A 13 34.75 -22.80 7.02
C LEU A 13 34.16 -21.38 6.90
N SER A 14 33.70 -21.03 5.71
CA SER A 14 32.79 -19.90 5.54
C SER A 14 31.49 -20.25 6.25
N LEU A 15 31.33 -19.80 7.50
CA LEU A 15 30.04 -19.84 8.19
C LEU A 15 29.06 -19.03 7.32
N PRO A 16 27.97 -19.64 6.80
CA PRO A 16 26.94 -18.86 6.15
C PRO A 16 26.36 -17.95 7.22
N SER A 17 26.46 -16.64 7.01
CA SER A 17 25.75 -15.65 7.80
C SER A 17 24.26 -15.98 7.71
N VAL A 18 23.71 -16.63 8.73
CA VAL A 18 22.28 -16.83 8.85
C VAL A 18 21.67 -15.46 9.13
N VAL A 19 21.16 -14.83 8.07
CA VAL A 19 20.43 -13.57 8.17
C VAL A 19 19.08 -13.90 8.82
N ASN A 20 19.04 -13.87 10.15
CA ASN A 20 17.78 -13.90 10.89
C ASN A 20 17.19 -12.49 10.84
N ALA A 21 15.90 -12.38 10.54
CA ALA A 21 15.19 -11.12 10.70
C ALA A 21 15.06 -10.78 12.19
N ASP A 22 15.20 -9.51 12.54
CA ASP A 22 14.97 -9.06 13.91
C ASP A 22 13.51 -9.32 14.32
N GLU A 23 13.29 -9.72 15.59
CA GLU A 23 11.95 -9.84 16.15
C GLU A 23 11.39 -8.44 16.47
N PHE A 24 10.13 -8.20 16.10
CA PHE A 24 9.44 -6.96 16.42
C PHE A 24 8.81 -7.01 17.81
N THR A 25 9.07 -5.98 18.63
CA THR A 25 8.49 -5.86 19.96
C THR A 25 7.04 -5.38 19.89
N LYS A 26 6.29 -5.54 20.98
CA LYS A 26 4.95 -4.94 21.11
C LYS A 26 4.98 -3.42 20.99
N ALA A 27 6.08 -2.78 21.41
CA ALA A 27 6.24 -1.34 21.31
C ALA A 27 6.39 -0.90 19.83
N ASP A 28 7.15 -1.65 19.04
CA ASP A 28 7.32 -1.40 17.60
C ASP A 28 5.96 -1.49 16.88
N LEU A 29 5.21 -2.58 17.14
CA LEU A 29 3.90 -2.78 16.53
C LEU A 29 2.90 -1.68 16.89
N ALA A 30 2.92 -1.21 18.15
CA ALA A 30 2.06 -0.12 18.60
C ALA A 30 2.45 1.21 17.95
N GLN A 31 3.75 1.48 17.81
CA GLN A 31 4.23 2.67 17.12
C GLN A 31 3.79 2.66 15.66
N TRP A 32 3.98 1.56 14.94
CA TRP A 32 3.62 1.49 13.52
C TRP A 32 2.12 1.54 13.27
N ASP A 33 1.30 0.95 14.16
CA ASP A 33 -0.15 1.14 14.09
C ASP A 33 -0.51 2.62 14.29
N SER A 34 0.11 3.31 15.26
CA SER A 34 -0.10 4.75 15.45
C SER A 34 0.29 5.59 14.22
N GLU A 35 1.41 5.27 13.58
CA GLU A 35 1.83 5.90 12.32
C GLU A 35 0.79 5.64 11.20
N PHE A 36 0.35 4.39 11.05
CA PHE A 36 -0.67 4.01 10.08
C PHE A 36 -1.99 4.74 10.34
N GLN A 37 -2.47 4.79 11.59
CA GLN A 37 -3.70 5.50 11.94
C GLN A 37 -3.60 7.00 11.68
N THR A 38 -2.41 7.59 11.79
CA THR A 38 -2.18 9.00 11.42
C THR A 38 -2.42 9.22 9.92
N VAL A 39 -1.88 8.34 9.08
CA VAL A 39 -2.09 8.39 7.62
C VAL A 39 -3.54 8.09 7.25
N VAL A 40 -4.21 7.16 7.94
CA VAL A 40 -5.66 6.90 7.76
C VAL A 40 -6.49 8.15 8.05
N LYS A 41 -6.18 8.90 9.11
CA LYS A 41 -6.88 10.16 9.43
C LYS A 41 -6.69 11.22 8.35
N GLN A 42 -5.46 11.35 7.81
CA GLN A 42 -5.19 12.22 6.67
C GLN A 42 -5.98 11.79 5.43
N GLY A 43 -6.06 10.48 5.20
CA GLY A 43 -6.84 9.90 4.10
C GLY A 43 -8.31 10.22 4.22
N ARG A 44 -8.90 10.05 5.41
CA ARG A 44 -10.29 10.43 5.67
C ARG A 44 -10.54 11.91 5.42
N ALA A 45 -9.62 12.79 5.88
CA ALA A 45 -9.73 14.22 5.65
C ALA A 45 -9.76 14.53 4.14
N ALA A 46 -8.78 14.02 3.38
CA ALA A 46 -8.72 14.19 1.93
C ALA A 46 -9.96 13.62 1.22
N PHE A 47 -10.46 12.45 1.65
CA PHE A 47 -11.62 11.79 1.07
C PHE A 47 -12.93 12.59 1.22
N THR A 48 -12.97 13.54 2.17
CA THR A 48 -14.07 14.47 2.42
C THR A 48 -13.75 15.91 2.03
N ASP A 49 -12.60 16.16 1.40
CA ASP A 49 -12.13 17.51 1.08
C ASP A 49 -12.62 17.97 -0.31
N PRO A 50 -13.46 19.01 -0.41
CA PRO A 50 -13.90 19.52 -1.71
C PRO A 50 -12.76 20.11 -2.55
N ALA A 51 -11.64 20.49 -1.94
CA ALA A 51 -10.46 20.99 -2.65
C ALA A 51 -9.64 19.88 -3.34
N LEU A 52 -10.02 18.61 -3.15
CA LEU A 52 -9.42 17.50 -3.87
C LEU A 52 -9.84 17.48 -5.36
N GLY A 53 -11.07 17.92 -5.63
CA GLY A 53 -11.60 18.15 -6.98
C GLY A 53 -11.60 19.64 -7.35
N SER A 54 -12.28 19.97 -8.44
CA SER A 54 -12.50 21.37 -8.85
C SER A 54 -13.97 21.80 -8.80
N ASN A 55 -14.89 20.84 -8.64
CA ASN A 55 -16.35 21.07 -8.68
C ASN A 55 -17.06 20.94 -7.32
N GLY A 56 -16.29 20.77 -6.22
CA GLY A 56 -16.83 20.67 -4.86
C GLY A 56 -17.47 19.33 -4.49
N VAL A 57 -17.53 18.37 -5.42
CA VAL A 57 -17.91 16.97 -5.14
C VAL A 57 -16.79 16.32 -4.34
N VAL A 58 -17.15 15.44 -3.39
CA VAL A 58 -16.18 14.67 -2.60
C VAL A 58 -16.46 13.18 -2.69
N CYS A 59 -15.42 12.36 -2.51
CA CYS A 59 -15.52 10.90 -2.59
C CYS A 59 -16.63 10.33 -1.70
N ALA A 60 -16.78 10.89 -0.48
CA ALA A 60 -17.77 10.47 0.50
C ALA A 60 -19.24 10.66 0.08
N GLN A 61 -19.54 11.50 -0.91
CA GLN A 61 -20.91 11.66 -1.42
C GLN A 61 -21.40 10.39 -2.14
N CYS A 62 -20.51 9.68 -2.83
CA CYS A 62 -20.83 8.41 -3.50
C CYS A 62 -20.40 7.18 -2.69
N HIS A 63 -19.32 7.30 -1.92
CA HIS A 63 -18.70 6.22 -1.15
C HIS A 63 -18.64 6.59 0.35
N PRO A 64 -19.77 6.72 1.06
CA PRO A 64 -19.76 7.06 2.48
C PRO A 64 -18.95 6.03 3.28
N ASN A 65 -18.01 6.49 4.12
CA ASN A 65 -17.05 5.64 4.83
C ASN A 65 -16.32 4.64 3.91
N ALA A 66 -15.93 5.10 2.72
CA ALA A 66 -15.32 4.27 1.66
C ALA A 66 -16.15 3.02 1.29
N ALA A 67 -17.46 3.00 1.54
CA ALA A 67 -18.33 1.88 1.19
C ALA A 67 -18.32 1.62 -0.33
N ASN A 68 -18.47 0.35 -0.70
CA ASN A 68 -18.54 -0.12 -2.09
C ASN A 68 -17.31 0.23 -2.97
N THR A 69 -16.17 0.57 -2.36
CA THR A 69 -14.90 0.79 -3.09
C THR A 69 -14.17 -0.52 -3.42
N HIS A 70 -14.43 -1.57 -2.63
CA HIS A 70 -13.90 -2.93 -2.80
C HIS A 70 -12.39 -3.03 -3.07
N PRO A 71 -11.53 -2.38 -2.24
CA PRO A 71 -10.08 -2.41 -2.39
C PRO A 71 -9.50 -3.83 -2.37
N GLU A 72 -10.15 -4.76 -1.65
CA GLU A 72 -9.76 -6.17 -1.54
C GLU A 72 -9.78 -6.93 -2.88
N THR A 73 -10.43 -6.38 -3.91
CA THR A 73 -10.54 -6.97 -5.24
C THR A 73 -9.48 -6.48 -6.22
N TYR A 74 -8.70 -5.45 -5.86
CA TYR A 74 -7.63 -4.93 -6.70
C TYR A 74 -6.32 -5.70 -6.49
N PRO A 75 -5.47 -5.85 -7.52
CA PRO A 75 -5.65 -5.36 -8.89
C PRO A 75 -6.72 -6.14 -9.65
N LYS A 76 -7.49 -5.45 -10.52
CA LYS A 76 -8.53 -6.08 -11.35
C LYS A 76 -8.72 -5.38 -12.69
N PHE A 77 -9.29 -6.10 -13.65
CA PHE A 77 -9.72 -5.51 -14.91
C PHE A 77 -10.86 -4.53 -14.67
N GLN A 78 -10.63 -3.26 -15.01
CA GLN A 78 -11.70 -2.27 -14.98
C GLN A 78 -12.19 -1.96 -16.39
N LYS A 79 -13.47 -2.24 -16.65
CA LYS A 79 -14.11 -2.02 -17.95
C LYS A 79 -14.00 -0.58 -18.44
N GLN A 80 -14.22 0.41 -17.57
CA GLN A 80 -14.17 1.83 -17.94
C GLN A 80 -12.75 2.35 -18.27
N ILE A 81 -11.70 1.59 -17.94
CA ILE A 81 -10.31 1.94 -18.25
C ILE A 81 -9.74 1.00 -19.33
N GLY A 82 -10.31 -0.20 -19.49
CA GLY A 82 -9.92 -1.15 -20.54
C GLY A 82 -8.65 -1.96 -20.23
N LYS A 83 -8.20 -1.99 -18.97
CA LYS A 83 -7.03 -2.76 -18.53
C LYS A 83 -7.15 -3.20 -17.08
N VAL A 84 -6.25 -4.10 -16.65
CA VAL A 84 -6.04 -4.38 -15.23
C VAL A 84 -5.38 -3.17 -14.59
N ILE A 85 -5.92 -2.70 -13.47
CA ILE A 85 -5.43 -1.54 -12.74
C ILE A 85 -5.23 -1.85 -11.26
N SER A 86 -4.38 -1.07 -10.63
CA SER A 86 -4.28 -0.98 -9.17
C SER A 86 -5.44 -0.14 -8.58
N LEU A 87 -5.55 -0.13 -7.25
CA LEU A 87 -6.52 0.73 -6.56
C LEU A 87 -6.22 2.23 -6.77
N TRP A 88 -4.95 2.65 -6.76
CA TRP A 88 -4.60 4.07 -6.91
C TRP A 88 -4.97 4.62 -8.30
N GLU A 89 -4.89 3.79 -9.33
CA GLU A 89 -5.36 4.14 -10.68
C GLU A 89 -6.88 4.37 -10.70
N MET A 90 -7.64 3.58 -9.93
CA MET A 90 -9.08 3.82 -9.76
C MET A 90 -9.35 5.13 -9.02
N VAL A 91 -8.59 5.42 -7.96
CA VAL A 91 -8.69 6.70 -7.25
C VAL A 91 -8.47 7.87 -8.21
N ASN A 92 -7.43 7.80 -9.06
CA ASN A 92 -7.20 8.82 -10.09
C ASN A 92 -8.31 8.89 -11.15
N TRP A 93 -8.94 7.77 -11.49
CA TRP A 93 -10.11 7.79 -12.37
C TRP A 93 -11.29 8.53 -11.71
N CYS A 94 -11.56 8.29 -10.43
CA CYS A 94 -12.59 9.00 -9.68
C CYS A 94 -12.27 10.50 -9.49
N LEU A 95 -10.99 10.83 -9.28
CA LEU A 95 -10.53 12.22 -9.18
C LEU A 95 -10.79 12.99 -10.47
N ARG A 96 -10.42 12.41 -11.61
CA ARG A 96 -10.50 13.10 -12.91
C ARG A 96 -11.92 13.21 -13.45
N ASN A 97 -12.73 12.17 -13.28
CA ASN A 97 -14.01 12.07 -13.98
C ASN A 97 -15.15 12.66 -13.12
N PRO A 98 -15.54 12.07 -11.97
CA PRO A 98 -16.50 12.70 -11.06
C PRO A 98 -16.08 14.03 -10.42
N LEU A 99 -14.85 14.13 -9.92
CA LEU A 99 -14.40 15.28 -9.12
C LEU A 99 -13.75 16.39 -9.97
N GLU A 100 -13.50 16.13 -11.25
CA GLU A 100 -12.84 17.05 -12.19
C GLU A 100 -11.49 17.62 -11.66
N GLY A 101 -10.82 16.85 -10.82
CA GLY A 101 -9.53 17.17 -10.20
C GLY A 101 -8.33 16.73 -11.03
N GLN A 102 -7.14 17.08 -10.53
CA GLN A 102 -5.88 16.61 -11.11
C GLN A 102 -5.52 15.23 -10.57
N PRO A 103 -4.93 14.35 -11.40
CA PRO A 103 -4.42 13.08 -10.92
C PRO A 103 -3.25 13.29 -9.96
N LEU A 104 -3.14 12.43 -8.96
CA LEU A 104 -1.99 12.37 -8.06
C LEU A 104 -0.96 11.36 -8.60
N ALA A 105 0.32 11.59 -8.29
CA ALA A 105 1.35 10.59 -8.54
C ALA A 105 1.12 9.34 -7.66
N ALA A 106 1.63 8.19 -8.10
CA ALA A 106 1.44 6.95 -7.35
C ALA A 106 2.11 6.98 -5.97
N ASP A 107 3.21 7.72 -5.84
CA ASP A 107 4.00 7.95 -4.63
C ASP A 107 3.62 9.26 -3.89
N ASP A 108 2.58 9.96 -4.35
CA ASP A 108 2.08 11.15 -3.65
C ASP A 108 1.61 10.76 -2.23
N PRO A 109 2.06 11.46 -1.17
CA PRO A 109 1.61 11.19 0.20
C PRO A 109 0.08 11.20 0.34
N LYS A 110 -0.62 12.06 -0.41
CA LYS A 110 -2.09 12.13 -0.41
C LYS A 110 -2.71 10.89 -1.06
N MET A 111 -2.12 10.37 -2.13
CA MET A 111 -2.58 9.11 -2.73
C MET A 111 -2.40 7.95 -1.75
N THR A 112 -1.25 7.89 -1.07
CA THR A 112 -0.99 6.90 -0.01
C THR A 112 -2.02 7.00 1.11
N ALA A 113 -2.33 8.22 1.56
CA ALA A 113 -3.33 8.46 2.59
C ALA A 113 -4.75 8.01 2.15
N LEU A 114 -5.17 8.34 0.93
CA LEU A 114 -6.47 7.91 0.38
C LEU A 114 -6.57 6.38 0.32
N VAL A 115 -5.54 5.70 -0.18
CA VAL A 115 -5.49 4.23 -0.24
C VAL A 115 -5.50 3.61 1.17
N ALA A 116 -4.75 4.18 2.11
CA ALA A 116 -4.72 3.72 3.50
C ALA A 116 -6.11 3.82 4.16
N TYR A 117 -6.81 4.93 3.97
CA TYR A 117 -8.18 5.10 4.46
C TYR A 117 -9.16 4.13 3.81
N ILE A 118 -9.15 4.02 2.48
CA ILE A 118 -10.06 3.11 1.76
C ILE A 118 -9.85 1.65 2.22
N THR A 119 -8.60 1.23 2.38
CA THR A 119 -8.26 -0.13 2.81
C THR A 119 -8.56 -0.35 4.31
N SER A 120 -8.38 0.65 5.17
CA SER A 120 -8.69 0.54 6.60
C SER A 120 -10.18 0.33 6.86
N GLU A 121 -11.06 1.02 6.12
CA GLU A 121 -12.52 0.84 6.21
C GLU A 121 -12.99 -0.57 5.76
N ARG A 122 -12.09 -1.33 5.11
CA ARG A 122 -12.36 -2.67 4.58
C ARG A 122 -11.49 -3.74 5.24
N LYS A 123 -10.88 -3.41 6.38
CA LYS A 123 -10.05 -4.35 7.16
C LYS A 123 -10.88 -5.58 7.56
N GLY A 124 -10.26 -6.76 7.47
CA GLY A 124 -10.91 -8.04 7.79
C GLY A 124 -11.70 -8.66 6.63
N VAL A 125 -11.87 -7.97 5.51
CA VAL A 125 -12.43 -8.56 4.29
C VAL A 125 -11.35 -9.40 3.60
N LYS A 126 -11.73 -10.59 3.12
CA LYS A 126 -10.83 -11.50 2.41
C LYS A 126 -10.35 -10.87 1.10
N LEU A 127 -9.03 -10.89 0.87
CA LEU A 127 -8.44 -10.48 -0.40
C LEU A 127 -8.84 -11.45 -1.51
N GLU A 128 -9.37 -10.91 -2.60
CA GLU A 128 -9.86 -11.65 -3.77
C GLU A 128 -9.53 -10.86 -5.06
N ALA A 129 -8.24 -10.68 -5.32
CA ALA A 129 -7.75 -9.92 -6.48
C ALA A 129 -8.32 -10.45 -7.81
N GLY A 130 -8.66 -9.53 -8.72
CA GLY A 130 -9.24 -9.84 -10.03
C GLY A 130 -10.76 -10.02 -10.03
N LYS A 131 -11.41 -10.07 -8.85
CA LYS A 131 -12.87 -10.18 -8.73
C LYS A 131 -13.55 -8.89 -9.19
N HIS A 132 -14.54 -9.02 -10.08
CA HIS A 132 -15.38 -7.90 -10.52
C HIS A 132 -16.64 -7.81 -9.67
#